data_AF-A0A7J2JIG5-F1
#
_entry.id   AF-A0A7J2JIG5-F1
#
_cell.length_a   1.000
_cell.length_b   1.000
_cell.length_c   1.000
_cell.angle_alpha   90.00
_cell.angle_beta   90.00
_cell.angle_gamma   90.00
#
_symmetry.space_group_name_H-M   'P 1'
#
loop_
_entity.id
_entity.type
_entity.pdbx_description
1 polymer ?
#
loop_
_entity_poly.entity_id
_entity_poly.type
_entity_poly.pdbx_seq_one_letter_code
_entity_poly.pdbx_strand_id
1 'polypeptide(L)'
;MGENPLKYSLLVETYERIEATTKRLEMTGYLVDLFTKSDREVIDKVIYLTQGKLYPDYLGIELGMAEKLIIRSISLAAGVSTHEIDKIFKELGDVGRTAEQA
;
A
#
# COMPACT_ATOMS: atom_id res chain seq x y z
N MET A 1 -7.37 28.79 -4.09
CA MET A 1 -8.22 27.63 -4.39
C MET A 1 -7.53 26.45 -3.75
N GLY A 2 -8.13 25.85 -2.73
CA GLY A 2 -7.46 24.86 -1.89
C GLY A 2 -7.03 23.64 -2.71
N GLU A 3 -5.75 23.32 -2.63
CA GLU A 3 -5.22 22.06 -3.14
C GLU A 3 -5.96 20.93 -2.46
N ASN A 4 -6.63 20.09 -3.27
CA ASN A 4 -7.19 18.86 -2.76
C ASN A 4 -6.06 17.83 -2.81
N PRO A 5 -5.43 17.50 -1.67
CA PRO A 5 -4.28 16.62 -1.67
C PRO A 5 -4.64 15.28 -2.31
N LEU A 6 -3.68 14.71 -3.04
CA LEU A 6 -3.83 13.39 -3.68
C LEU A 6 -4.36 12.38 -2.65
N LYS A 7 -5.54 11.82 -2.90
CA LYS A 7 -6.11 10.80 -2.03
C LYS A 7 -5.34 9.49 -2.18
N TYR A 8 -5.03 8.84 -1.06
CA TYR A 8 -4.38 7.53 -1.06
C TYR A 8 -5.18 6.47 -1.82
N SER A 9 -6.52 6.59 -1.87
CA SER A 9 -7.39 5.69 -2.64
C SER A 9 -7.03 5.62 -4.13
N LEU A 10 -6.50 6.70 -4.72
CA LEU A 10 -6.06 6.68 -6.12
C LEU A 10 -4.86 5.76 -6.36
N LEU A 11 -3.96 5.65 -5.37
CA LEU A 11 -2.84 4.69 -5.42
C LEU A 11 -3.39 3.27 -5.34
N VAL A 12 -4.30 3.02 -4.39
CA VAL A 12 -4.94 1.71 -4.21
C VAL A 12 -5.63 1.25 -5.49
N GLU A 13 -6.49 2.09 -6.08
CA GLU A 13 -7.18 1.79 -7.35
C GLU A 13 -6.19 1.52 -8.49
N THR A 14 -5.08 2.27 -8.56
CA THR A 14 -4.04 2.03 -9.56
C THR A 14 -3.37 0.67 -9.35
N TYR A 15 -3.02 0.34 -8.11
CA TYR A 15 -2.32 -0.90 -7.78
C TYR A 15 -3.20 -2.13 -7.99
N GLU A 16 -4.49 -2.07 -7.67
CA GLU A 16 -5.46 -3.13 -7.99
C GLU A 16 -5.53 -3.39 -9.49
N ARG A 17 -5.55 -2.33 -10.31
CA ARG A 17 -5.55 -2.47 -11.78
C ARG A 17 -4.26 -3.08 -12.31
N ILE A 18 -3.12 -2.75 -11.69
CA ILE A 18 -1.82 -3.33 -12.03
C ILE A 18 -1.79 -4.82 -11.64
N GLU A 19 -2.25 -5.16 -10.44
CA GLU A 19 -2.33 -6.55 -9.94
C GLU A 19 -3.24 -7.41 -10.82
N ALA A 20 -4.33 -6.82 -11.34
CA ALA A 20 -5.30 -7.52 -12.20
C ALA A 20 -4.83 -7.77 -13.64
N THR A 21 -3.68 -7.25 -14.07
CA THR A 21 -3.14 -7.46 -15.43
C THR A 21 -1.76 -8.11 -15.38
N THR A 22 -1.38 -8.80 -16.45
CA THR A 22 -0.02 -9.32 -16.66
C THR A 22 0.70 -8.62 -17.81
N LYS A 23 0.01 -7.69 -18.51
CA LYS A 23 0.53 -7.00 -19.69
C LYS A 23 1.33 -5.77 -19.28
N ARG A 24 2.63 -5.80 -19.54
CA ARG A 24 3.56 -4.69 -19.20
C ARG A 24 3.15 -3.33 -19.78
N LEU A 25 2.57 -3.29 -20.98
CA LEU A 25 2.11 -2.05 -21.60
C LEU A 25 0.90 -1.45 -20.88
N GLU A 26 -0.04 -2.29 -20.41
CA GLU A 26 -1.18 -1.82 -19.62
C GLU A 26 -0.72 -1.30 -18.26
N MET A 27 0.17 -2.04 -17.58
CA MET A 27 0.78 -1.57 -16.32
C MET A 27 1.47 -0.22 -16.48
N THR A 28 2.24 -0.05 -17.56
CA THR A 28 2.90 1.22 -17.89
C THR A 28 1.88 2.33 -18.09
N GLY A 29 0.79 2.06 -18.80
CA GLY A 29 -0.31 3.00 -18.99
C GLY A 29 -0.95 3.45 -17.67
N TYR A 30 -1.19 2.52 -16.74
CA TYR A 30 -1.74 2.84 -15.41
C TYR A 30 -0.78 3.71 -14.59
N LEU A 31 0.52 3.41 -14.61
CA LEU A 31 1.52 4.23 -13.92
C LEU A 31 1.65 5.63 -14.53
N VAL A 32 1.61 5.76 -15.86
CA VAL A 32 1.61 7.07 -16.54
C VAL A 32 0.41 7.90 -16.11
N ASP A 33 -0.79 7.31 -16.04
CA ASP A 33 -2.01 7.99 -15.59
C ASP A 33 -1.88 8.45 -14.12
N LEU A 34 -1.39 7.58 -13.23
CA LEU A 34 -1.13 7.93 -11.82
C LEU A 34 -0.16 9.10 -11.69
N PHE A 35 0.99 9.07 -12.38
CA PHE A 35 2.01 10.11 -12.26
C PHE A 35 1.56 11.43 -12.88
N THR A 36 0.74 11.40 -13.92
CA THR A 36 0.19 12.62 -14.55
C THR A 36 -0.83 13.30 -13.65
N LYS A 37 -1.59 12.53 -12.86
CA LYS A 37 -2.58 13.04 -11.90
C LYS A 37 -1.99 13.41 -10.54
N SER A 38 -0.75 13.03 -10.27
CA SER A 38 -0.08 13.26 -9.00
C SER A 38 0.40 14.70 -8.88
N ASP A 39 0.18 15.31 -7.72
CA ASP A 39 0.64 16.67 -7.46
C ASP A 39 2.16 16.75 -7.38
N ARG A 40 2.72 17.88 -7.83
CA ARG A 40 4.17 18.09 -7.89
C ARG A 40 4.84 18.03 -6.51
N GLU A 41 4.11 18.34 -5.46
CA GLU A 41 4.62 18.36 -4.08
C GLU A 41 4.70 16.97 -3.42
N VAL A 42 3.99 15.99 -3.99
CA VAL A 42 3.86 14.64 -3.41
C VAL A 42 4.33 13.52 -4.35
N ILE A 43 4.68 13.85 -5.59
CA ILE A 43 5.13 12.86 -6.59
C ILE A 43 6.33 12.04 -6.11
N ASP A 44 7.24 12.64 -5.34
CA ASP A 44 8.38 11.95 -4.73
C ASP A 44 7.92 10.76 -3.87
N LYS A 45 6.92 10.99 -3.02
CA LYS A 45 6.34 9.98 -2.13
C LYS A 45 5.56 8.93 -2.93
N VAL A 46 4.82 9.33 -3.95
CA VAL A 46 4.08 8.41 -4.83
C VAL A 46 5.05 7.42 -5.50
N ILE A 47 6.18 7.91 -6.00
CA ILE A 47 7.20 7.07 -6.64
C ILE A 47 7.77 6.04 -5.66
N TYR A 48 8.14 6.45 -4.44
CA TYR A 48 8.64 5.50 -3.44
C TYR A 48 7.58 4.48 -3.03
N LEU A 49 6.35 4.92 -2.78
CA LEU A 49 5.23 4.03 -2.43
C LEU A 49 4.95 2.99 -3.52
N THR A 50 5.06 3.38 -4.80
CA THR A 50 4.89 2.46 -5.94
C THR A 50 5.93 1.34 -5.93
N GLN A 51 7.11 1.61 -5.37
CA GLN A 51 8.19 0.63 -5.23
C GLN A 51 8.12 -0.16 -3.90
N GLY A 52 7.10 0.08 -3.06
CA GLY A 52 7.00 -0.48 -1.72
C GLY A 52 8.01 0.11 -0.73
N LYS A 53 8.44 1.36 -0.95
CA LYS A 53 9.46 2.05 -0.15
C LYS A 53 8.92 3.36 0.42
N LEU A 54 9.54 3.87 1.48
CA LEU A 54 9.29 5.22 2.01
C LEU A 54 10.46 6.17 1.78
N TYR A 55 11.66 5.63 1.62
CA TYR A 55 12.90 6.38 1.50
C TYR A 55 13.79 5.73 0.44
N PRO A 56 14.72 6.48 -0.17
CA PRO A 56 15.73 5.91 -1.04
C PRO A 56 16.72 5.01 -0.28
N ASP A 57 17.19 3.97 -0.97
CA ASP A 57 18.02 2.90 -0.40
C ASP A 57 19.33 3.40 0.23
N TYR A 58 19.92 4.49 -0.30
CA TYR A 58 21.18 5.04 0.19
C TYR A 58 21.07 5.65 1.60
N LEU A 59 19.87 5.90 2.12
CA LEU A 59 19.67 6.37 3.49
C LEU A 59 19.72 5.22 4.51
N GLY A 60 19.59 3.96 4.08
CA GLY A 60 19.64 2.80 4.98
C GLY A 60 18.54 2.77 6.04
N ILE A 61 17.40 3.44 5.80
CA ILE A 61 16.28 3.49 6.74
C ILE A 61 15.39 2.26 6.52
N GLU A 62 15.29 1.42 7.55
CA GLU A 62 14.32 0.32 7.60
C GLU A 62 13.11 0.72 8.45
N LEU A 63 11.91 0.36 8.00
CA LEU A 63 10.66 0.61 8.72
C LEU A 63 10.58 -0.14 10.07
N GLY A 64 11.33 -1.25 10.22
CA GLY A 64 11.37 -2.03 11.45
C GLY A 64 10.04 -2.74 11.79
N MET A 65 9.14 -2.90 10.82
CA MET A 65 7.84 -3.55 11.04
C MET A 65 7.93 -5.06 10.87
N ALA A 66 8.03 -5.77 11.99
CA ALA A 66 7.86 -7.22 12.00
C ALA A 66 6.38 -7.61 11.82
N GLU A 67 6.13 -8.75 11.19
CA GLU A 67 4.78 -9.29 10.94
C GLU A 67 3.89 -9.35 12.19
N LYS A 68 4.45 -9.75 13.34
CA LYS A 68 3.72 -9.75 14.63
C LYS A 68 3.25 -8.35 15.07
N LEU A 69 4.00 -7.30 14.75
CA LEU A 69 3.59 -5.93 15.04
C LEU A 69 2.45 -5.50 14.12
N ILE A 70 2.46 -5.93 12.85
CA ILE A 70 1.39 -5.67 11.90
C ILE A 70 0.09 -6.33 12.39
N ILE A 71 0.13 -7.63 12.70
CA ILE A 71 -1.04 -8.38 13.21
C ILE A 71 -1.63 -7.74 14.47
N ARG A 72 -0.76 -7.33 15.41
CA ARG A 72 -1.19 -6.62 16.62
C ARG A 72 -1.84 -5.28 16.29
N SER A 73 -1.32 -4.56 15.30
CA SER A 73 -1.87 -3.26 14.89
C SER A 73 -3.24 -3.41 14.24
N ILE A 74 -3.44 -4.45 13.40
CA ILE A 74 -4.74 -4.78 12.81
C ILE A 74 -5.75 -5.12 13.91
N SER A 75 -5.38 -6.00 14.85
CA SER A 75 -6.21 -6.37 15.99
C SER A 75 -6.68 -5.14 16.79
N LEU A 76 -5.78 -4.20 17.07
CA LEU A 76 -6.12 -2.96 17.79
C LEU A 76 -7.06 -2.05 16.98
N ALA A 77 -6.87 -1.94 15.67
CA ALA A 77 -7.68 -1.09 14.80
C ALA A 77 -9.10 -1.66 14.58
N ALA A 78 -9.20 -2.98 14.38
CA ALA A 78 -10.47 -3.67 14.15
C ALA A 78 -11.25 -3.98 15.45
N GLY A 79 -10.58 -3.97 16.61
CA GLY A 79 -11.18 -4.34 17.90
C GLY A 79 -11.39 -5.84 18.07
N VAL A 80 -10.68 -6.64 17.28
CA VAL A 80 -10.76 -8.11 17.24
C VAL A 80 -9.52 -8.71 17.90
N SER A 81 -9.60 -9.92 18.46
CA SER A 81 -8.45 -10.53 19.13
C SER A 81 -7.30 -10.86 18.16
N THR A 82 -6.04 -10.78 18.60
CA THR A 82 -4.90 -11.17 17.77
C THR A 82 -4.96 -12.62 17.30
N HIS A 83 -5.60 -13.50 18.07
CA HIS A 83 -5.80 -14.91 17.71
C HIS A 83 -6.69 -15.09 16.47
N GLU A 84 -7.76 -14.29 16.37
CA GLU A 84 -8.65 -14.30 15.21
C GLU A 84 -7.95 -13.71 13.98
N ILE A 85 -7.20 -12.60 14.15
CA ILE A 85 -6.39 -12.04 13.06
C ILE A 85 -5.33 -13.04 12.58
N ASP A 86 -4.64 -13.74 13.49
CA ASP A 86 -3.70 -14.80 13.16
C ASP A 86 -4.36 -15.94 12.36
N LYS A 87 -5.62 -16.25 12.64
CA LYS A 87 -6.37 -17.28 11.91
C LYS A 87 -6.68 -16.82 10.48
N ILE A 88 -7.21 -15.60 10.32
CA ILE A 88 -7.47 -15.00 9.00
C ILE A 88 -6.17 -14.94 8.20
N PHE A 89 -5.08 -14.49 8.82
CA PHE A 89 -3.78 -14.42 8.17
C PHE A 89 -3.27 -15.78 7.70
N LYS A 90 -3.42 -16.85 8.49
CA LYS A 90 -3.05 -18.21 8.08
C LYS A 90 -3.89 -18.74 6.92
N GLU A 91 -5.15 -18.31 6.81
CA GLU A 91 -6.05 -18.71 5.74
C GLU A 91 -5.75 -17.95 4.43
N LEU A 92 -5.45 -16.66 4.51
CA LEU A 92 -5.23 -15.79 3.34
C LEU A 92 -3.76 -15.76 2.87
N GLY A 93 -2.81 -15.93 3.79
CA GLY A 93 -1.37 -15.84 3.52
C GLY A 93 -0.85 -14.44 3.21
N ASP A 94 -1.70 -13.41 3.31
CA ASP A 94 -1.38 -12.03 2.98
C ASP A 94 -1.88 -11.06 4.07
N VAL A 95 -0.98 -10.21 4.55
CA VAL A 95 -1.28 -9.26 5.65
C VAL A 95 -2.19 -8.11 5.20
N GLY A 96 -2.15 -7.73 3.92
CA GLY A 96 -3.01 -6.69 3.35
C GLY A 96 -4.46 -7.16 3.26
N ARG A 97 -4.68 -8.36 2.70
CA ARG A 97 -6.00 -9.01 2.67
C ARG A 97 -6.54 -9.30 4.06
N THR A 98 -5.65 -9.67 4.99
CA THR A 98 -6.03 -9.84 6.40
C THR A 98 -6.56 -8.53 6.99
N ALA A 99 -5.89 -7.40 6.74
CA ALA A 99 -6.34 -6.10 7.22
C ALA A 99 -7.64 -5.63 6.55
N GLU A 100 -7.85 -5.96 5.27
CA GLU A 100 -9.09 -5.67 4.53
C GLU A 100 -10.30 -6.43 5.10
N GLN A 101 -10.08 -7.67 5.55
CA GLN A 101 -11.14 -8.57 6.05
C GLN A 101 -11.40 -8.44 7.56
N ALA A 102 -10.41 -8.00 8.35
CA ALA A 102 -10.46 -7.90 9.81
C ALA A 102 -11.51 -6.92 10.33
#